data_AF-A0A426K1N7-F1
#
_entry.id   AF-A0A426K1N7-F1
#
_cell.length_a   1.000
_cell.length_b   1.000
_cell.length_c   1.000
_cell.angle_alpha   90.00
_cell.angle_beta   90.00
_cell.angle_gamma   90.00
#
_symmetry.space_group_name_H-M   'P 1'
#
loop_
_entity.id
_entity.type
_entity.pdbx_description
1 polymer ?
#
loop_
_entity_poly.entity_id
_entity_poly.type
_entity_poly.pdbx_seq_one_letter_code
_entity_poly.pdbx_strand_id
1 'polypeptide(L)'
;MTAMPLETLAHLDVLAQQTQLGTEGIRGWILNNLLPLLLLTVAILLLWLGGGKGDNAGVMRRLGGVLVALAIVGIAVTNAGIDIGTFIAQLFSTNG
;
A
#
# COMPACT_ATOMS: atom_id res chain seq x y z
N MET A 1 49.49 -3.89 27.01
CA MET A 1 48.64 -4.42 25.92
C MET A 1 48.02 -5.70 26.45
N THR A 2 46.82 -5.64 27.00
CA THR A 2 46.13 -6.81 27.56
C THR A 2 45.49 -7.58 26.41
N ALA A 3 45.95 -8.81 26.16
CA ALA A 3 45.34 -9.68 25.17
C ALA A 3 43.88 -9.93 25.56
N MET A 4 42.95 -9.73 24.62
CA MET A 4 41.55 -10.09 24.86
C MET A 4 41.43 -11.62 24.93
N PRO A 5 40.69 -12.17 25.91
CA PRO A 5 40.51 -13.61 26.02
C PRO A 5 39.81 -14.17 24.79
N LEU A 6 40.20 -15.38 24.38
CA LEU A 6 39.64 -16.03 23.19
C LEU A 6 38.12 -16.26 23.33
N GLU A 7 37.65 -16.52 24.55
CA GLU A 7 36.24 -16.61 24.89
C GLU A 7 35.48 -15.29 24.68
N THR A 8 36.13 -14.14 24.90
CA THR A 8 35.51 -12.82 24.66
C THR A 8 35.36 -12.58 23.16
N LEU A 9 36.36 -12.94 22.36
CA LEU A 9 36.27 -12.84 20.89
C LEU A 9 35.18 -13.75 20.31
N ALA A 10 35.10 -14.99 20.80
CA ALA A 10 34.05 -15.92 20.39
C ALA A 10 32.64 -15.44 20.79
N HIS A 11 32.50 -14.81 21.96
CA HIS A 11 31.22 -14.25 22.39
C HIS A 11 30.79 -13.05 21.54
N LEU A 12 31.74 -12.17 21.16
CA LEU A 12 31.49 -11.04 20.27
C LEU A 12 31.10 -11.50 18.86
N ASP A 13 31.70 -12.59 18.37
CA ASP A 13 31.36 -13.21 17.08
C ASP A 13 29.92 -13.75 17.06
N VAL A 14 29.48 -14.42 18.13
CA VAL A 14 28.10 -14.90 18.28
C VAL A 14 27.10 -13.72 18.33
N LEU A 15 27.42 -12.65 19.07
CA LEU A 15 26.57 -11.45 19.14
C LEU A 15 26.51 -10.70 17.80
N ALA A 16 27.62 -10.66 17.06
CA ALA A 16 27.66 -10.09 15.71
C ALA A 16 26.83 -10.93 14.72
N GLN A 17 26.89 -12.26 14.82
CA GLN A 17 26.12 -13.18 13.98
C GLN A 17 24.61 -13.14 14.27
N GLN A 18 24.22 -12.95 15.55
CA GLN A 18 22.83 -12.74 15.94
C GLN A 18 22.30 -11.38 15.51
N THR A 19 23.19 -10.39 15.34
CA THR A 19 22.87 -9.07 14.78
C THR A 19 22.97 -9.12 13.24
N GLN A 20 22.40 -10.16 12.62
CA GLN A 20 22.19 -10.14 11.18
C GLN A 20 21.19 -9.02 10.88
N LEU A 21 21.70 -7.86 10.48
CA LEU A 21 20.92 -6.69 10.07
C LEU A 21 20.09 -7.04 8.83
N GLY A 22 18.95 -7.67 9.05
CA GLY A 22 18.02 -8.07 8.01
C GLY A 22 16.96 -7.01 7.77
N THR A 23 16.54 -6.85 6.52
CA THR A 23 15.37 -6.03 6.17
C THR A 23 14.05 -6.80 6.36
N GLU A 24 14.10 -8.06 6.81
CA GLU A 24 12.95 -8.94 7.01
C GLU A 24 11.85 -8.29 7.86
N GLY A 25 12.23 -7.62 8.96
CA GLY A 25 11.28 -6.92 9.84
C GLY A 25 10.59 -5.74 9.15
N ILE A 26 11.36 -4.89 8.45
CA ILE A 26 10.82 -3.73 7.72
C ILE A 26 9.97 -4.20 6.53
N ARG A 27 10.44 -5.22 5.80
CA ARG A 27 9.72 -5.85 4.69
C ARG A 27 8.38 -6.40 5.16
N GLY A 28 8.36 -7.16 6.25
CA GLY A 28 7.13 -7.69 6.84
C GLY A 28 6.18 -6.59 7.27
N TRP A 29 6.69 -5.54 7.91
CA TRP A 29 5.89 -4.37 8.31
C TRP A 29 5.25 -3.68 7.11
N ILE A 30 6.00 -3.46 6.01
CA ILE A 30 5.47 -2.86 4.77
C ILE A 30 4.39 -3.75 4.17
N LEU A 31 4.63 -5.06 4.06
CA LEU A 31 3.68 -5.99 3.44
C LEU A 31 2.38 -6.09 4.25
N ASN A 32 2.46 -6.11 5.58
CA ASN A 32 1.28 -6.14 6.45
C ASN A 32 0.50 -4.82 6.46
N ASN A 33 1.14 -3.70 6.11
CA ASN A 33 0.51 -2.37 6.04
C ASN A 33 0.39 -1.87 4.60
N LEU A 34 0.46 -2.77 3.61
CA LEU A 34 0.54 -2.37 2.21
C LEU A 34 -0.66 -1.53 1.78
N LEU A 35 -1.86 -1.94 2.18
CA LEU A 35 -3.09 -1.22 1.86
C LEU A 35 -3.13 0.18 2.53
N PRO A 36 -2.92 0.34 3.85
CA PRO A 36 -2.78 1.64 4.49
C PRO A 36 -1.71 2.55 3.85
N LEU A 37 -0.54 2.00 3.53
CA LEU A 37 0.58 2.77 2.96
C LEU A 37 0.28 3.28 1.55
N LEU A 38 -0.42 2.48 0.74
CA LEU A 38 -0.88 2.92 -0.59
C LEU A 38 -1.90 4.05 -0.49
N LEU A 39 -2.87 3.94 0.42
CA LEU A 39 -3.85 5.01 0.66
C LEU A 39 -3.18 6.30 1.15
N LEU A 40 -2.21 6.19 2.06
CA LEU A 40 -1.42 7.34 2.53
C LEU A 40 -0.62 7.97 1.39
N THR A 41 0.01 7.16 0.54
CA THR A 41 0.78 7.63 -0.62
C THR A 41 -0.12 8.41 -1.57
N VAL A 42 -1.31 7.88 -1.88
CA VAL A 42 -2.31 8.59 -2.67
C VAL A 42 -2.68 9.90 -1.98
N ALA A 43 -3.04 9.88 -0.68
CA ALA A 43 -3.38 11.10 0.06
C ALA A 43 -2.28 12.19 -0.03
N ILE A 44 -1.01 11.82 0.11
CA ILE A 44 0.12 12.75 0.00
C ILE A 44 0.26 13.30 -1.43
N LEU A 45 0.13 12.44 -2.45
CA LEU A 45 0.18 12.87 -3.85
C LEU A 45 -0.93 13.87 -4.17
N LEU A 46 -2.09 13.73 -3.54
CA LEU A 46 -3.23 14.64 -3.73
C LEU A 46 -3.03 15.98 -3.02
N LEU A 47 -2.49 15.95 -1.81
CA LEU A 47 -2.07 17.16 -1.10
C LEU A 47 -0.99 17.90 -1.91
N TRP A 48 -0.05 17.17 -2.52
CA TRP A 48 1.01 17.75 -3.34
C TRP A 48 0.49 18.32 -4.67
N LEU A 49 -0.41 17.62 -5.36
CA LEU A 49 -1.04 18.11 -6.59
C LEU A 49 -1.97 19.31 -6.36
N GLY A 50 -2.50 19.49 -5.13
CA GLY A 50 -3.46 20.55 -4.81
C GLY A 50 -2.93 21.74 -4.04
N GLY A 51 -1.80 21.60 -3.35
CA GLY A 51 -1.33 22.58 -2.36
C GLY A 51 -0.80 23.91 -2.93
N GLY A 52 -0.44 23.96 -4.21
CA GLY A 52 0.29 25.12 -4.76
C GLY A 52 -0.56 26.34 -5.14
N LYS A 53 -1.86 26.16 -5.46
CA LYS A 53 -2.70 27.22 -6.07
C LYS A 53 -4.18 27.23 -5.67
N GLY A 54 -4.63 26.33 -4.80
CA GLY A 54 -6.06 26.24 -4.45
C GLY A 54 -6.96 25.77 -5.61
N ASP A 55 -6.36 25.16 -6.65
CA ASP A 55 -7.08 24.61 -7.79
C ASP A 55 -7.69 23.23 -7.44
N ASN A 56 -8.75 23.26 -6.64
CA ASN A 56 -9.48 22.07 -6.23
C ASN A 56 -10.11 21.34 -7.43
N ALA A 57 -10.39 22.05 -8.52
CA ALA A 57 -10.95 21.46 -9.73
C ALA A 57 -9.91 20.60 -10.48
N GLY A 58 -8.69 21.10 -10.62
CA GLY A 58 -7.57 20.37 -11.21
C GLY A 58 -7.20 19.11 -10.42
N VAL A 59 -7.30 19.18 -9.09
CA VAL A 59 -7.07 18.03 -8.20
C VAL A 59 -8.18 17.01 -8.32
N MET A 60 -9.44 17.44 -8.25
CA MET A 60 -10.61 16.55 -8.35
C MET A 60 -10.66 15.81 -9.69
N ARG A 61 -10.22 16.42 -10.78
CA ARG A 61 -10.13 15.76 -12.09
C ARG A 61 -9.14 14.59 -12.08
N ARG A 62 -8.02 14.72 -11.39
CA ARG A 62 -7.00 13.67 -11.28
C ARG A 62 -7.43 12.60 -10.27
N LEU A 63 -8.01 13.05 -9.16
CA LEU A 63 -8.60 12.19 -8.12
C LEU A 63 -9.69 11.28 -8.64
N GLY A 64 -10.65 11.85 -9.36
CA GLY A 64 -11.77 11.09 -9.92
C GLY A 64 -11.28 9.98 -10.84
N GLY A 65 -10.29 10.27 -11.69
CA GLY A 65 -9.68 9.26 -12.57
C GLY A 65 -9.02 8.12 -11.82
N VAL A 66 -8.25 8.43 -10.76
CA VAL A 66 -7.59 7.40 -9.94
C VAL A 66 -8.62 6.54 -9.19
N LEU A 67 -9.64 7.15 -8.59
CA LEU A 67 -10.70 6.41 -7.88
C LEU A 67 -11.48 5.49 -8.81
N VAL A 68 -11.80 5.94 -10.03
CA VAL A 68 -12.47 5.11 -11.04
C VAL A 68 -11.60 3.93 -11.46
N ALA A 69 -10.29 4.16 -11.71
CA ALA A 69 -9.38 3.08 -12.06
C ALA A 69 -9.26 2.04 -10.93
N LEU A 70 -9.16 2.48 -9.68
CA LEU A 70 -9.11 1.59 -8.52
C LEU A 70 -10.42 0.80 -8.33
N ALA A 71 -11.57 1.44 -8.55
CA ALA A 71 -12.87 0.77 -8.49
C ALA A 71 -12.97 -0.35 -9.55
N ILE A 72 -12.54 -0.07 -10.79
CA ILE A 72 -12.53 -1.08 -11.87
C ILE A 72 -11.62 -2.26 -11.52
N VAL A 73 -10.42 -2.00 -11.01
CA VAL A 73 -9.49 -3.06 -10.58
C VAL A 73 -10.09 -3.87 -9.43
N GLY A 74 -10.70 -3.23 -8.45
CA GLY A 74 -11.36 -3.91 -7.33
C GLY A 74 -12.50 -4.82 -7.78
N ILE A 75 -13.34 -4.34 -8.71
CA ILE A 75 -14.42 -5.14 -9.32
C ILE A 75 -13.85 -6.34 -10.08
N ALA A 76 -12.75 -6.16 -10.81
CA ALA A 76 -12.10 -7.23 -11.56
C ALA A 76 -11.50 -8.31 -10.64
N VAL A 77 -10.78 -7.91 -9.59
CA VAL A 77 -10.13 -8.83 -8.65
C VAL A 77 -11.15 -9.63 -7.84
N THR A 78 -12.27 -9.01 -7.47
CA THR A 78 -13.33 -9.65 -6.67
C THR A 78 -14.35 -10.41 -7.52
N ASN A 79 -14.26 -10.31 -8.85
CA ASN A 79 -15.24 -10.84 -9.81
C ASN A 79 -16.67 -10.29 -9.59
N ALA A 80 -16.80 -9.14 -8.92
CA ALA A 80 -18.09 -8.51 -8.60
C ALA A 80 -18.81 -7.91 -9.82
N GLY A 81 -18.17 -7.93 -11.00
CA GLY A 81 -18.72 -7.34 -12.22
C GLY A 81 -20.02 -7.99 -12.68
N ILE A 82 -20.18 -9.31 -12.45
CA ILE A 82 -21.38 -10.06 -12.84
C ILE A 82 -22.58 -9.63 -11.98
N ASP A 83 -22.39 -9.52 -10.67
CA ASP A 83 -23.45 -9.14 -9.73
C ASP A 83 -23.91 -7.70 -9.98
N ILE A 84 -22.96 -6.78 -10.21
CA ILE A 84 -23.24 -5.39 -10.55
C ILE A 84 -23.96 -5.29 -11.90
N GLY A 85 -23.52 -6.02 -12.92
CA GLY A 85 -24.15 -6.03 -14.23
C GLY A 85 -25.57 -6.60 -14.20
N THR A 86 -25.78 -7.66 -13.41
CA THR A 86 -27.10 -8.26 -13.19
C THR A 86 -28.04 -7.30 -12.47
N PHE A 87 -27.57 -6.62 -11.41
CA PHE A 87 -28.33 -5.59 -10.72
C PHE A 87 -28.76 -4.46 -11.66
N ILE A 88 -27.82 -3.92 -12.46
CA ILE A 88 -28.12 -2.84 -13.41
C ILE A 88 -29.10 -3.32 -14.49
N ALA A 89 -28.93 -4.54 -15.01
CA ALA A 89 -29.86 -5.11 -16.00
C ALA A 89 -31.28 -5.24 -15.45
N GLN A 90 -31.44 -5.59 -14.17
CA GLN A 90 -32.75 -5.66 -13.52
C GLN A 90 -33.43 -4.29 -13.38
N LEU A 91 -32.69 -3.17 -13.32
CA LEU A 91 -33.29 -1.83 -13.29
C LEU A 91 -34.00 -1.46 -14.59
N PHE A 92 -33.61 -2.08 -15.71
CA PHE A 92 -34.21 -1.85 -17.04
C PHE A 92 -35.06 -3.03 -17.54
N SER A 93 -34.94 -4.19 -16.89
CA SER A 93 -35.84 -5.31 -17.09
C SER A 93 -37.20 -4.96 -16.48
N THR A 94 -38.11 -4.45 -17.30
CA THR A 94 -39.54 -4.42 -16.94
C THR A 94 -39.96 -5.85 -16.63
N ASN A 95 -40.47 -6.08 -15.41
CA ASN A 95 -41.20 -7.30 -15.08
C ASN A 95 -42.32 -7.43 -16.13
N GLY A 96 -42.18 -8.41 -17.03
CA GLY A 96 -43.27 -8.89 -17.86
C GLY A 96 -44.18 -9.80 -17.03
#